data_AF-A0A5S6R470-F1
#
_entry.id   AF-A0A5S6R470-F1
#
_cell.length_a   1.000
_cell.length_b   1.000
_cell.length_c   1.000
_cell.angle_alpha   90.00
_cell.angle_beta   90.00
_cell.angle_gamma   90.00
#
_symmetry.space_group_name_H-M   'P 1'
#
loop_
_entity.id
_entity.type
_entity.pdbx_description
1 polymer ?
#
loop_
_entity_poly.entity_id
_entity_poly.type
_entity_poly.pdbx_seq_one_letter_code
_entity_poly.pdbx_strand_id
1 'polypeptide(L)'
;MKPSQLYGQLEQLNPNDVDREIVREMFLKRLPTPVTVRCRELLKNHKLAQVAYMADVHFPLRVTKRAHLAKSVDLALDRVHSDRENNEDYVPPLGLHKELKARQADLCALLERTM
;
A
#
# COMPACT_ATOMS: atom_id res chain seq x y z
N MET A 1 -5.99 1.57 2.70
CA MET A 1 -7.28 1.77 2.01
C MET A 1 -7.72 3.21 2.26
N LYS A 2 -8.18 3.92 1.23
CA LYS A 2 -8.62 5.32 1.40
C LYS A 2 -9.90 5.41 2.26
N PRO A 3 -10.10 6.50 3.01
CA PRO A 3 -11.33 6.77 3.73
C PRO A 3 -12.59 6.69 2.85
N SER A 4 -12.59 7.27 1.64
CA SER A 4 -13.73 7.18 0.70
C SER A 4 -14.08 5.74 0.31
N GLN A 5 -13.07 4.89 0.11
CA GLN A 5 -13.25 3.47 -0.18
C GLN A 5 -13.84 2.72 1.02
N LEU A 6 -13.40 3.04 2.23
CA LEU A 6 -13.97 2.49 3.46
C LEU A 6 -15.43 2.89 3.62
N TYR A 7 -15.77 4.15 3.31
CA TYR A 7 -17.15 4.62 3.33
C TYR A 7 -18.02 3.80 2.37
N GLY A 8 -17.59 3.61 1.11
CA GLY A 8 -18.34 2.83 0.14
C GLY A 8 -18.61 1.40 0.61
N GLN A 9 -17.64 0.76 1.29
CA GLN A 9 -17.85 -0.56 1.91
C GLN A 9 -18.89 -0.53 3.03
N LEU A 10 -18.88 0.52 3.87
CA LEU A 10 -19.86 0.65 4.96
C LEU A 10 -21.26 0.98 4.45
N GLU A 11 -21.36 1.78 3.39
CA GLU A 11 -22.62 2.12 2.71
C GLU A 11 -23.25 0.88 2.07
N GLN A 12 -22.46 0.01 1.43
CA GLN A 12 -22.95 -1.26 0.88
C GLN A 12 -23.50 -2.19 1.97
N LEU A 13 -22.89 -2.18 3.16
CA LEU A 13 -23.32 -3.02 4.28
C LEU A 13 -24.53 -2.45 5.03
N ASN A 14 -24.65 -1.11 5.11
CA ASN A 14 -25.65 -0.42 5.91
C ASN A 14 -26.20 0.83 5.19
N PRO A 15 -26.90 0.68 4.05
CA PRO A 15 -27.23 1.80 3.17
C PRO A 15 -28.15 2.86 3.82
N ASN A 16 -29.01 2.43 4.75
CA ASN A 16 -29.96 3.33 5.44
C ASN A 16 -29.42 3.89 6.77
N ASP A 17 -28.29 3.35 7.24
CA ASP A 17 -27.80 3.56 8.61
C ASP A 17 -26.36 4.08 8.64
N VAL A 18 -25.82 4.53 7.50
CA VAL A 18 -24.42 4.97 7.38
C VAL A 18 -24.05 6.12 8.32
N ASP A 19 -25.02 6.97 8.67
CA ASP A 19 -24.84 8.09 9.60
C ASP A 19 -25.04 7.72 11.07
N ARG A 20 -25.43 6.48 11.39
CA ARG A 20 -25.54 6.04 12.79
C ARG A 20 -24.19 6.08 13.47
N GLU A 21 -24.21 6.40 14.76
CA GLU A 21 -23.01 6.51 15.60
C GLU A 21 -22.15 5.24 15.55
N ILE A 22 -22.78 4.06 15.54
CA ILE A 22 -22.08 2.78 15.42
C ILE A 22 -21.26 2.67 14.12
N VAL A 23 -21.79 3.14 12.99
CA VAL A 23 -21.11 3.09 11.68
C VAL A 23 -19.99 4.12 11.63
N ARG A 24 -20.22 5.31 12.19
CA ARG A 24 -19.18 6.35 12.34
C ARG A 24 -18.01 5.84 13.19
N GLU A 25 -18.27 5.16 14.31
CA GLU A 25 -17.21 4.59 15.13
C GLU A 25 -16.47 3.44 14.43
N MET A 26 -17.17 2.59 13.67
CA MET A 26 -16.52 1.56 12.84
C MET A 26 -15.60 2.18 11.78
N PHE A 27 -16.04 3.26 11.13
CA PHE A 27 -15.22 4.01 10.18
C PHE A 27 -13.96 4.55 10.86
N LEU A 28 -14.10 5.23 12.00
CA LEU A 28 -13.01 5.85 12.74
C LEU A 28 -11.98 4.84 13.28
N LYS A 29 -12.43 3.66 13.73
CA LYS A 29 -11.57 2.57 14.23
C LYS A 29 -10.66 1.96 13.17
N ARG A 30 -11.03 2.05 11.89
CA ARG A 30 -10.26 1.46 10.77
C ARG A 30 -9.29 2.46 10.13
N LEU A 31 -9.30 3.72 10.57
CA LEU A 31 -8.41 4.75 10.06
C LEU A 31 -7.15 4.91 10.93
N PRO A 32 -6.02 5.37 10.34
CA PRO A 32 -4.84 5.74 11.12
C PRO A 32 -5.15 6.89 12.07
N THR A 33 -4.57 6.86 13.28
CA THR A 33 -4.77 7.86 14.34
C THR A 33 -4.79 9.33 13.89
N PRO A 34 -3.83 9.84 13.09
CA PRO A 34 -3.86 11.24 12.67
C PRO A 34 -5.07 11.59 11.81
N VAL A 35 -5.54 10.65 10.97
CA VAL A 35 -6.74 10.81 10.14
C VAL A 35 -8.00 10.72 11.01
N THR A 36 -8.02 9.79 11.98
CA THR A 36 -9.15 9.60 12.91
C THR A 36 -9.47 10.87 13.70
N VAL A 37 -8.44 11.54 14.25
CA VAL A 37 -8.63 12.80 15.01
C VAL A 37 -9.27 13.87 14.12
N ARG A 38 -8.81 14.00 12.87
CA ARG A 38 -9.37 14.95 11.92
C ARG A 38 -10.82 14.61 11.56
N CYS A 39 -11.11 13.33 11.29
CA CYS A 39 -12.45 12.87 10.97
C CYS A 39 -13.44 13.12 12.11
N ARG A 40 -13.05 12.94 13.39
CA ARG A 40 -13.91 13.25 14.54
C ARG A 40 -14.33 14.71 14.58
N GLU A 41 -13.41 15.62 14.27
CA GLU A 41 -13.73 17.06 14.23
C GLU A 41 -14.69 17.38 13.08
N LEU A 42 -14.43 16.81 11.88
CA LEU A 42 -15.27 17.06 10.71
C LEU A 42 -16.70 16.50 10.87
N LEU A 43 -16.85 15.36 11.54
CA LEU A 43 -18.16 14.70 11.78
C LEU A 43 -19.12 15.50 12.67
N LYS A 44 -18.64 16.54 13.37
CA LYS A 44 -19.51 17.46 14.12
C LYS A 44 -20.39 18.30 13.20
N ASN A 45 -19.89 18.62 12.01
CA ASN A 45 -20.52 19.56 11.07
C ASN A 45 -20.84 18.94 9.70
N HIS A 46 -20.34 17.74 9.42
CA HIS A 46 -20.44 17.10 8.10
C HIS A 46 -20.97 15.67 8.19
N LYS A 47 -21.54 15.21 7.08
CA LYS A 47 -21.99 13.82 6.89
C LYS A 47 -20.81 12.89 6.67
N LEU A 48 -20.96 11.60 7.01
CA LEU A 48 -19.87 10.63 6.93
C LEU A 48 -19.27 10.54 5.51
N ALA A 49 -20.10 10.60 4.47
CA ALA A 49 -19.67 10.62 3.07
C ALA A 49 -18.73 11.79 2.75
N GLN A 50 -19.07 13.00 3.21
CA GLN A 50 -18.28 14.21 2.99
C GLN A 50 -16.96 14.12 3.74
N VAL A 51 -17.01 13.68 5.01
CA VAL A 51 -15.80 13.49 5.82
C VAL A 51 -14.85 12.49 5.18
N ALA A 52 -15.38 11.38 4.66
CA ALA A 52 -14.58 10.37 3.98
C ALA A 52 -13.87 10.95 2.75
N TYR A 53 -14.57 11.72 1.93
CA TYR A 53 -13.96 12.36 0.75
C TYR A 53 -12.92 13.43 1.13
N MET A 54 -13.20 14.26 2.15
CA MET A 54 -12.26 15.26 2.65
C MET A 54 -11.03 14.64 3.30
N ALA A 55 -11.17 13.49 3.94
CA ALA A 55 -10.07 12.79 4.62
C ALA A 55 -9.10 12.11 3.63
N ASP A 56 -9.52 11.84 2.40
CA ASP A 56 -8.67 11.21 1.37
C ASP A 56 -7.39 12.01 1.09
N VAL A 57 -7.44 13.35 1.13
CA VAL A 57 -6.28 14.20 0.88
C VAL A 57 -5.21 14.09 1.98
N HIS A 58 -5.65 13.72 3.18
CA HIS A 58 -4.80 13.53 4.36
C HIS A 58 -4.43 12.07 4.58
N PHE A 59 -4.94 11.16 3.74
CA PHE A 59 -4.58 9.76 3.78
C PHE A 59 -3.34 9.58 2.91
N PRO A 60 -2.13 9.45 3.49
CA PRO A 60 -0.97 9.09 2.69
C PRO A 60 -1.29 7.72 2.10
N LEU A 61 -1.50 7.69 0.79
CA LEU A 61 -1.43 6.45 0.05
C LEU A 61 -0.03 5.94 0.33
N ARG A 62 0.08 4.94 1.21
CA ARG A 62 1.14 3.95 1.09
C ARG A 62 0.84 3.23 -0.23
N VAL A 63 1.07 3.91 -1.36
CA VAL A 63 1.50 3.24 -2.58
C VAL A 63 2.77 2.58 -2.12
N THR A 64 2.65 1.30 -1.79
CA THR A 64 3.81 0.50 -1.47
C THR A 64 4.77 0.72 -2.62
N LYS A 65 5.95 1.31 -2.36
CA LYS A 65 7.03 1.37 -3.36
C LYS A 65 7.32 -0.03 -3.92
N ARG A 66 6.88 -1.11 -3.24
CA ARG A 66 6.82 -2.48 -3.77
C ARG A 66 5.99 -2.66 -5.05
N ALA A 67 4.91 -1.92 -5.30
CA ALA A 67 4.12 -2.13 -6.53
C ALA A 67 4.79 -1.55 -7.78
N HIS A 68 5.54 -0.45 -7.64
CA HIS A 68 6.37 0.07 -8.73
C HIS A 68 7.66 -0.75 -8.88
N LEU A 69 8.28 -1.18 -7.77
CA LEU A 69 9.47 -2.04 -7.85
C LEU A 69 9.15 -3.43 -8.42
N ALA A 70 8.03 -4.05 -8.05
CA ALA A 70 7.62 -5.35 -8.58
C ALA A 70 7.35 -5.28 -10.09
N LYS A 71 6.65 -4.24 -10.56
CA LYS A 71 6.45 -4.03 -12.00
C LYS A 71 7.76 -3.74 -12.74
N SER A 72 8.70 -3.04 -12.13
CA SER A 72 10.03 -2.81 -12.72
C SER A 72 10.92 -4.06 -12.71
N VAL A 73 10.77 -4.95 -11.73
CA VAL A 73 11.50 -6.22 -11.65
C VAL A 73 10.92 -7.26 -12.61
N ASP A 74 9.59 -7.35 -12.73
CA ASP A 74 8.93 -8.22 -13.72
C ASP A 74 9.26 -7.78 -15.15
N LEU A 75 9.23 -6.47 -15.44
CA LEU A 75 9.62 -5.94 -16.75
C LEU A 75 11.13 -6.11 -17.05
N ALA A 76 11.98 -6.18 -16.02
CA ALA A 76 13.40 -6.46 -16.17
C ALA A 76 13.68 -7.97 -16.35
N LEU A 77 12.86 -8.86 -15.79
CA LEU A 77 12.98 -10.32 -15.93
C LEU A 77 12.51 -10.84 -17.29
N ASP A 78 11.49 -10.20 -17.89
CA ASP A 78 11.03 -10.53 -19.24
C ASP A 78 12.09 -10.16 -20.31
N ARG A 79 12.80 -9.04 -20.13
CA ARG A 79 13.90 -8.65 -21.04
C ARG A 79 15.11 -9.59 -20.95
N VAL A 80 15.35 -10.24 -19.81
CA VAL A 80 16.49 -11.18 -19.67
C VAL A 80 16.18 -12.55 -20.29
N HIS A 81 14.92 -12.90 -20.55
CA HIS A 81 14.57 -14.17 -21.20
C HIS A 81 14.50 -14.09 -22.74
N SER A 82 14.43 -12.90 -23.34
CA SER A 82 14.32 -12.77 -24.81
C SER A 82 15.64 -12.59 -25.56
N ASP A 83 16.76 -12.32 -24.88
CA ASP A 83 18.09 -12.16 -25.50
C ASP A 83 18.96 -13.42 -25.38
N ARG A 84 18.38 -14.57 -25.02
CA ARG A 84 19.09 -15.86 -24.85
C ARG A 84 18.98 -16.78 -26.07
N GLU A 85 18.92 -16.21 -27.27
CA GLU A 85 19.23 -16.93 -28.50
C GLU A 85 20.19 -16.06 -29.32
N ASN A 86 21.43 -16.55 -29.48
CA ASN A 86 22.53 -16.01 -30.31
C ASN A 86 23.54 -15.07 -29.63
N ASN A 87 24.40 -15.61 -28.75
CA ASN A 87 25.86 -15.43 -28.89
C ASN A 87 26.64 -16.30 -27.87
N GLU A 88 27.51 -17.17 -28.37
CA GLU A 88 28.32 -18.13 -27.59
C GLU A 88 29.57 -17.52 -26.90
N ASP A 89 29.53 -16.30 -26.36
CA ASP A 89 30.75 -15.72 -25.76
C ASP A 89 30.49 -14.72 -24.62
N TYR A 90 29.72 -15.13 -23.61
CA TYR A 90 29.58 -14.33 -22.39
C TYR A 90 29.75 -15.14 -21.12
N VAL A 91 30.94 -15.02 -20.51
CA VAL A 91 31.21 -15.44 -19.14
C VAL A 91 30.67 -14.35 -18.20
N PRO A 92 29.63 -14.61 -17.37
CA PRO A 92 29.12 -13.61 -16.44
C PRO A 92 30.14 -13.38 -15.32
N PRO A 93 30.43 -12.13 -14.93
CA PRO A 93 31.37 -11.86 -13.84
C PRO A 93 30.80 -12.36 -12.50
N LEU A 94 31.45 -13.38 -11.93
CA LEU A 94 31.13 -14.12 -10.70
C LEU A 94 31.02 -13.28 -9.39
N GLY A 95 31.12 -11.95 -9.46
CA GLY A 95 31.02 -11.05 -8.31
C GLY A 95 29.60 -10.58 -7.99
N LEU A 96 28.78 -10.34 -9.01
CA LEU A 96 27.49 -9.65 -8.86
C LEU A 96 26.42 -10.50 -8.17
N HIS A 97 26.45 -11.82 -8.38
CA HIS A 97 25.47 -12.73 -7.81
C HIS A 97 25.68 -12.98 -6.31
N LYS A 98 26.93 -12.93 -5.85
CA LYS A 98 27.27 -13.06 -4.42
C LYS A 98 26.87 -11.81 -3.66
N GLU A 99 27.11 -10.63 -4.23
CA GLU A 99 26.78 -9.36 -3.60
C GLU A 99 25.26 -9.15 -3.52
N LEU A 100 24.51 -9.58 -4.54
CA LEU A 100 23.05 -9.53 -4.52
C LEU A 100 22.46 -10.50 -3.49
N LYS A 101 23.02 -11.71 -3.33
CA LYS A 101 22.61 -12.65 -2.28
C LYS A 101 22.95 -12.16 -0.88
N ALA A 102 24.10 -11.53 -0.68
CA ALA A 102 24.49 -10.96 0.61
C ALA A 102 23.53 -9.82 1.01
N ARG A 103 23.24 -8.90 0.09
CA ARG A 103 22.29 -7.80 0.32
C ARG A 103 20.86 -8.28 0.58
N GLN A 104 20.46 -9.39 -0.04
CA GLN A 104 19.15 -10.00 0.21
C GLN A 104 19.07 -10.63 1.62
N ALA A 105 20.15 -11.26 2.09
CA ALA A 105 20.21 -11.86 3.43
C ALA A 105 20.20 -10.78 4.54
N ASP A 106 20.93 -9.68 4.36
CA ASP A 106 20.96 -8.57 5.32
C ASP A 106 19.58 -7.91 5.46
N LEU A 107 18.84 -7.79 4.35
CA LEU A 107 17.49 -7.21 4.36
C LEU A 107 16.48 -8.10 5.08
N CYS A 108 16.61 -9.43 4.97
CA CYS A 108 15.79 -10.38 5.72
C CYS A 108 16.08 -10.32 7.22
N ALA A 109 17.36 -10.26 7.62
CA ALA A 109 17.75 -10.18 9.03
C ALA A 109 17.31 -8.87 9.72
N LEU A 110 17.27 -7.76 8.97
CA LEU A 110 16.75 -6.48 9.45
C LEU A 110 15.23 -6.50 9.68
N LEU A 111 14.49 -7.23 8.85
CA LEU A 111 13.04 -7.38 8.98
C LEU A 111 12.65 -8.21 10.21
N GLU A 112 13.42 -9.25 10.54
CA GLU A 112 13.14 -10.12 11.70
C GLU A 112 13.45 -9.45 13.05
N ARG A 113 14.40 -8.50 13.10
CA ARG A 113 14.74 -7.75 14.32
C ARG A 113 13.77 -6.63 14.69
N THR A 114 12.83 -6.31 13.82
CA THR A 114 11.89 -5.17 14.00
C THR A 114 10.47 -5.63 14.34
N MET A 115 10.29 -6.92 14.66
CA MET A 115 9.09 -7.51 15.25
C MET A 115 9.33 -7.83 16.72
#